data_AF-A0A3B9JBJ5-F1
#
_entry.id   AF-A0A3B9JBJ5-F1
#
_cell.length_a   1.000
_cell.length_b   1.000
_cell.length_c   1.000
_cell.angle_alpha   90.00
_cell.angle_beta   90.00
_cell.angle_gamma   90.00
#
_symmetry.space_group_name_H-M   'P 1'
#
loop_
_entity.id
_entity.type
_entity.pdbx_description
1 polymer ?
#
loop_
_entity_poly.entity_id
_entity_poly.type
_entity_poly.pdbx_seq_one_letter_code
_entity_poly.pdbx_strand_id
1 'polypeptide(L)'
;MSKLKTLSVVMLLLTILAVSLSVVSPAFAGTPEPAKPVPGLGKMTDSEIRNTWLKKRAWYDSQTTVIRDAYRTASTFQALIDFETKKGRDVYALEVALSNFYGAIRDAEQARVNANAIFTSNPGFNGFYTVLDRNLAGQSIIDVHSSLKSVHFILFFAVRDFKAEYSTWKNRILSK
;
A
#
# COMPACT_ATOMS: atom_id res chain seq x y z
N MET A 1 47.61 5.59 37.03
CA MET A 1 46.94 6.90 37.15
C MET A 1 47.43 7.81 36.05
N SER A 2 46.58 8.18 35.09
CA SER A 2 46.61 9.47 34.38
C SER A 2 45.49 9.47 33.33
N LYS A 3 44.59 10.45 33.44
CA LYS A 3 43.41 10.67 32.59
C LYS A 3 43.80 11.68 31.49
N LEU A 4 43.49 11.40 30.22
CA LEU A 4 43.37 12.40 29.15
C LEU A 4 41.89 12.44 28.74
N LYS A 5 41.08 13.38 29.24
CA LYS A 5 40.85 14.75 28.73
C LYS A 5 40.38 14.79 27.28
N THR A 6 39.05 14.77 27.16
CA THR A 6 38.18 15.49 26.20
C THR A 6 38.80 16.75 25.58
N LEU A 7 38.65 16.94 24.26
CA LEU A 7 38.25 18.24 23.66
C LEU A 7 37.95 18.12 22.15
N SER A 8 36.88 18.80 21.73
CA SER A 8 36.71 19.53 20.46
C SER A 8 36.53 18.80 19.13
N VAL A 9 35.29 18.74 18.62
CA VAL A 9 34.91 19.33 17.31
C VAL A 9 33.44 19.81 17.36
N VAL A 10 33.23 21.01 17.90
CA VAL A 10 32.03 21.84 17.67
C VAL A 10 32.56 23.15 17.08
N MET A 11 32.70 23.24 15.76
CA MET A 11 32.85 24.51 15.02
C MET A 11 32.96 24.25 13.51
N LEU A 12 31.86 24.41 12.77
CA LEU A 12 31.89 25.14 11.49
C LEU A 12 30.45 25.55 11.11
N LEU A 13 30.01 26.62 11.76
CA LEU A 13 28.91 27.46 11.32
C LEU A 13 29.55 28.59 10.50
N LEU A 14 29.20 28.77 9.23
CA LEU A 14 29.07 30.07 8.53
C LEU A 14 29.02 29.91 6.99
N THR A 15 28.08 30.65 6.37
CA THR A 15 28.04 31.14 4.98
C THR A 15 27.86 30.08 3.88
N ILE A 16 26.76 30.07 3.11
CA ILE A 16 26.47 31.03 2.04
C ILE A 16 24.95 31.27 1.94
N LEU A 17 24.53 32.52 2.14
CA LEU A 17 23.22 33.04 1.75
C LEU A 17 23.39 33.68 0.37
N ALA A 18 23.12 32.92 -0.69
CA ALA A 18 23.10 33.43 -2.06
C ALA A 18 21.68 33.91 -2.40
N VAL A 19 21.56 35.22 -2.58
CA VAL A 19 20.37 35.90 -3.11
C VAL A 19 20.19 35.46 -4.58
N SER A 20 19.23 34.58 -4.83
CA SER A 20 18.79 34.26 -6.19
C SER A 20 17.75 35.29 -6.65
N LEU A 21 18.15 36.18 -7.55
CA LEU A 21 17.26 37.07 -8.29
C LEU A 21 16.29 36.23 -9.13
N SER A 22 15.01 36.35 -8.83
CA SER A 22 13.91 35.68 -9.55
C SER A 22 13.79 36.27 -10.95
N VAL A 23 14.21 35.54 -11.97
CA VAL A 23 13.89 35.85 -13.37
C VAL A 23 12.40 35.55 -13.55
N VAL A 24 11.56 36.59 -13.57
CA VAL A 24 10.13 36.45 -13.87
C VAL A 24 9.98 36.33 -15.38
N SER A 25 9.98 35.11 -15.89
CA SER A 25 9.66 34.85 -17.29
C SER A 25 8.20 35.20 -17.57
N PRO A 26 7.88 35.92 -18.67
CA PRO A 26 6.50 36.19 -19.05
C PRO A 26 5.77 34.88 -19.34
N ALA A 27 4.67 34.65 -18.63
CA ALA A 27 3.75 33.55 -18.89
C ALA A 27 2.91 33.89 -20.13
N PHE A 28 3.32 33.37 -21.29
CA PHE A 28 2.45 33.35 -22.46
C PHE A 28 1.31 32.35 -22.19
N ALA A 29 0.06 32.82 -22.28
CA ALA A 29 -1.12 31.97 -22.34
C ALA A 29 -1.13 31.23 -23.69
N GLY A 30 -0.26 30.23 -23.83
CA GLY A 30 -0.26 29.32 -24.96
C GLY A 30 -1.56 28.52 -24.96
N THR A 31 -2.15 28.36 -26.14
CA THR A 31 -3.18 27.33 -26.38
C THR A 31 -2.70 26.01 -25.79
N PRO A 32 -3.51 25.29 -24.99
CA PRO A 32 -3.06 24.07 -24.32
C PRO A 32 -2.52 23.08 -25.37
N GLU A 33 -1.21 22.81 -25.32
CA GLU A 33 -0.62 21.76 -26.16
C GLU A 33 -1.37 20.45 -25.84
N PRO A 34 -1.85 19.72 -26.86
CA PRO A 34 -2.57 18.49 -26.62
C PRO A 34 -1.70 17.52 -25.81
N ALA A 35 -2.25 16.97 -24.72
CA ALA A 35 -1.52 16.12 -23.81
C ALA A 35 -0.89 14.93 -24.54
N LYS A 36 0.45 14.84 -24.49
CA LYS A 36 1.19 13.69 -25.05
C LYS A 36 0.74 12.41 -24.32
N PRO A 37 0.48 11.31 -25.05
CA PRO A 37 0.02 10.07 -24.43
C PRO A 37 1.08 9.54 -23.48
N VAL A 38 0.63 9.08 -22.31
CA VAL A 38 1.45 8.38 -21.33
C VAL A 38 1.31 6.87 -21.56
N PRO A 39 2.41 6.11 -21.72
CA PRO A 39 2.35 4.66 -21.90
C PRO A 39 1.48 3.99 -20.84
N GLY A 40 0.55 3.12 -21.25
CA GLY A 40 -0.36 2.38 -20.36
C GLY A 40 -1.52 3.20 -19.74
N LEU A 41 -1.51 4.53 -19.85
CA LEU A 41 -2.58 5.40 -19.33
C LEU A 41 -3.30 6.22 -20.41
N GLY A 42 -2.74 6.31 -21.61
CA GLY A 42 -3.33 7.06 -22.73
C GLY A 42 -3.16 8.57 -22.59
N LYS A 43 -4.07 9.35 -23.18
CA LYS A 43 -4.02 10.81 -23.13
C LYS A 43 -4.61 11.30 -21.81
N MET A 44 -3.75 11.69 -20.87
CA MET A 44 -4.14 12.31 -19.60
C MET A 44 -3.44 13.65 -19.42
N THR A 45 -4.13 14.68 -18.97
CA THR A 45 -3.52 15.94 -18.51
C THR A 45 -2.74 15.74 -17.21
N ASP A 46 -1.84 16.66 -16.86
CA ASP A 46 -1.09 16.57 -15.59
C ASP A 46 -2.02 16.61 -14.37
N SER A 47 -3.13 17.35 -14.47
CA SER A 47 -4.18 17.39 -13.45
C SER A 47 -4.83 16.00 -13.27
N GLU A 48 -5.13 15.30 -14.35
CA GLU A 48 -5.70 13.95 -14.30
C GLU A 48 -4.70 12.92 -13.74
N ILE A 49 -3.42 13.03 -14.09
CA ILE A 49 -2.34 12.19 -13.52
C ILE A 49 -2.26 12.42 -12.01
N ARG A 50 -2.19 13.68 -11.55
CA ARG A 50 -2.18 14.04 -10.13
C ARG A 50 -3.42 13.53 -9.39
N ASN A 51 -4.61 13.75 -9.96
CA ASN A 51 -5.86 13.28 -9.35
C ASN A 51 -5.91 11.76 -9.24
N THR A 52 -5.39 11.05 -10.25
CA THR A 52 -5.30 9.58 -10.23
C THR A 52 -4.35 9.10 -9.15
N TRP A 53 -3.18 9.74 -9.02
CA TRP A 53 -2.24 9.46 -7.93
C TRP A 53 -2.87 9.62 -6.55
N LEU A 54 -3.58 10.73 -6.32
CA LEU A 54 -4.29 10.97 -5.05
C LEU A 54 -5.39 9.94 -4.78
N LYS A 55 -6.14 9.53 -5.81
CA LYS A 55 -7.12 8.43 -5.70
C LYS A 55 -6.45 7.11 -5.29
N LYS A 56 -5.28 6.78 -5.86
CA LYS A 56 -4.53 5.58 -5.46
C LYS A 56 -4.03 5.66 -4.02
N ARG A 57 -3.60 6.83 -3.56
CA ARG A 57 -3.20 7.04 -2.16
C ARG A 57 -4.37 6.83 -1.20
N ALA A 58 -5.55 7.39 -1.50
CA ALA A 58 -6.76 7.15 -0.71
C ALA A 58 -7.15 5.65 -0.68
N TRP A 59 -6.98 4.95 -1.81
CA TRP A 59 -7.22 3.49 -1.86
C TRP A 59 -6.18 2.69 -1.06
N TYR A 60 -4.91 3.11 -1.06
CA TYR A 60 -3.88 2.55 -0.19
C TYR A 60 -4.26 2.68 1.29
N ASP A 61 -4.70 3.86 1.71
CA ASP A 61 -5.09 4.10 3.10
C ASP A 61 -6.25 3.18 3.52
N SER A 62 -7.22 2.94 2.62
CA SER A 62 -8.33 2.03 2.88
C SER A 62 -7.91 0.57 3.02
N GLN A 63 -6.79 0.14 2.43
CA GLN A 63 -6.26 -1.22 2.61
C GLN A 63 -5.89 -1.51 4.07
N THR A 64 -5.55 -0.48 4.87
CA THR A 64 -5.34 -0.64 6.33
C THR A 64 -6.57 -1.21 7.02
N THR A 65 -7.74 -0.68 6.70
CA THR A 65 -9.00 -1.12 7.30
C THR A 65 -9.32 -2.54 6.87
N VAL A 66 -9.15 -2.86 5.57
CA VAL A 66 -9.42 -4.20 5.03
C VAL A 66 -8.53 -5.27 5.69
N ILE A 67 -7.21 -5.01 5.81
CA ILE A 67 -6.27 -5.93 6.47
C ILE A 67 -6.63 -6.11 7.95
N ARG A 68 -6.93 -5.02 8.67
CA ARG A 68 -7.36 -5.08 10.07
C ARG A 68 -8.62 -5.91 10.25
N ASP A 69 -9.60 -5.75 9.36
CA ASP A 69 -10.86 -6.49 9.44
C ASP A 69 -10.68 -7.97 9.06
N ALA A 70 -9.71 -8.29 8.20
CA ALA A 70 -9.29 -9.67 7.95
C ALA A 70 -8.70 -10.33 9.23
N TYR A 71 -7.83 -9.64 9.95
CA TYR A 71 -7.32 -10.12 11.25
C TYR A 71 -8.43 -10.33 12.29
N ARG A 72 -9.41 -9.41 12.37
CA ARG A 72 -10.58 -9.57 13.26
C ARG A 72 -11.41 -10.80 12.90
N THR A 73 -11.60 -11.03 11.60
CA THR A 73 -12.28 -12.22 11.10
C THR A 73 -11.53 -13.48 11.52
N ALA A 74 -10.22 -13.53 11.28
CA ALA A 74 -9.38 -14.66 11.65
C ALA A 74 -9.46 -14.96 13.16
N SER A 75 -9.41 -13.93 14.01
CA SER A 75 -9.53 -14.07 15.48
C SER A 75 -10.90 -14.62 15.91
N THR A 76 -11.99 -14.20 15.25
CA THR A 76 -13.33 -14.73 15.53
C THR A 76 -13.43 -16.21 15.20
N PHE A 77 -12.81 -16.64 14.10
CA PHE A 77 -12.78 -18.04 13.71
C PHE A 77 -11.84 -18.88 14.59
N GLN A 78 -10.74 -18.32 15.09
CA GLN A 78 -9.93 -18.97 16.11
C GLN A 78 -10.77 -19.29 17.35
N ALA A 79 -11.53 -18.31 17.85
CA ALA A 79 -12.40 -18.52 19.01
C ALA A 79 -13.48 -19.59 18.76
N LEU A 80 -14.01 -19.67 17.53
CA LEU A 80 -14.94 -20.74 17.12
C LEU A 80 -14.26 -22.11 17.14
N ILE A 81 -13.07 -22.23 16.56
CA ILE A 81 -12.28 -23.46 16.54
C ILE A 81 -12.01 -23.92 17.97
N ASP A 82 -11.56 -23.03 18.85
CA ASP A 82 -11.29 -23.34 20.26
C ASP A 82 -12.54 -23.87 20.97
N PHE A 83 -13.69 -23.26 20.71
CA PHE A 83 -14.98 -23.67 21.28
C PHE A 83 -15.43 -25.05 20.79
N GLU A 84 -15.32 -25.34 19.50
CA GLU A 84 -15.74 -26.62 18.93
C GLU A 84 -14.75 -27.75 19.27
N THR A 85 -13.46 -27.42 19.43
CA THR A 85 -12.45 -28.34 19.98
C THR A 85 -12.82 -28.78 21.39
N LYS A 86 -13.25 -27.85 22.26
CA LYS A 86 -13.70 -28.17 23.62
C LYS A 86 -14.93 -29.08 23.65
N LYS A 87 -15.73 -29.11 22.58
CA LYS A 87 -16.85 -30.04 22.41
C LYS A 87 -16.42 -31.39 21.81
N GLY A 88 -15.13 -31.61 21.56
CA GLY A 88 -14.62 -32.81 20.92
C GLY A 88 -14.98 -32.93 19.44
N ARG A 89 -15.30 -31.82 18.77
CA ARG A 89 -15.55 -31.86 17.32
C ARG A 89 -14.24 -31.83 16.55
N ASP A 90 -14.20 -32.54 15.42
CA ASP A 90 -13.09 -32.46 14.48
C ASP A 90 -13.09 -31.12 13.74
N VAL A 91 -12.09 -30.29 14.04
CA VAL A 91 -11.88 -28.94 13.49
C VAL A 91 -10.64 -28.84 12.58
N TYR A 92 -9.96 -29.95 12.27
CA TYR A 92 -8.67 -29.93 11.58
C TYR A 92 -8.70 -29.14 10.25
N ALA A 93 -9.76 -29.33 9.45
CA ALA A 93 -9.94 -28.59 8.20
C ALA A 93 -10.06 -27.07 8.42
N LEU A 94 -10.71 -26.63 9.50
CA LEU A 94 -10.81 -25.21 9.84
C LEU A 94 -9.47 -24.63 10.29
N GLU A 95 -8.68 -25.39 11.05
CA GLU A 95 -7.35 -24.96 11.50
C GLU A 95 -6.42 -24.75 10.30
N VAL A 96 -6.42 -25.68 9.34
CA VAL A 96 -5.68 -25.55 8.09
C VAL A 96 -6.15 -24.34 7.29
N ALA A 97 -7.47 -24.18 7.12
CA ALA A 97 -8.04 -23.03 6.42
C ALA A 97 -7.67 -21.70 7.09
N LEU A 98 -7.68 -21.64 8.43
CA LEU A 98 -7.34 -20.43 9.19
C LEU A 98 -5.85 -20.10 9.06
N SER A 99 -4.98 -21.11 9.11
CA SER A 99 -3.54 -20.94 8.85
C SER A 99 -3.29 -20.36 7.45
N ASN A 100 -3.95 -20.90 6.43
CA ASN A 100 -3.86 -20.38 5.06
C ASN A 100 -4.39 -18.94 4.97
N PHE A 101 -5.48 -18.62 5.67
CA PHE A 101 -6.03 -17.27 5.73
C PHE A 101 -5.05 -16.28 6.36
N TYR A 102 -4.37 -16.64 7.46
CA TYR A 102 -3.28 -15.83 8.03
C TYR A 102 -2.10 -15.67 7.06
N GLY A 103 -1.75 -16.72 6.31
CA GLY A 103 -0.78 -16.65 5.23
C GLY A 103 -1.11 -15.56 4.22
N ALA A 104 -2.34 -15.58 3.69
CA ALA A 104 -2.81 -14.59 2.74
C ALA A 104 -2.85 -13.15 3.31
N ILE A 105 -3.17 -12.99 4.60
CA ILE A 105 -3.12 -11.65 5.24
C ILE A 105 -1.68 -11.10 5.22
N ARG A 106 -0.67 -11.92 5.53
CA ARG A 106 0.74 -11.50 5.47
C ARG A 106 1.19 -11.16 4.05
N ASP A 107 0.77 -11.94 3.06
CA ASP A 107 1.07 -11.66 1.65
C ASP A 107 0.43 -10.34 1.20
N ALA A 108 -0.78 -10.04 1.66
CA ALA A 108 -1.46 -8.78 1.43
C ALA A 108 -0.73 -7.60 2.12
N GLU A 109 -0.21 -7.78 3.33
CA GLU A 109 0.64 -6.78 4.00
C GLU A 109 1.91 -6.51 3.20
N GLN A 110 2.57 -7.55 2.69
CA GLN A 110 3.77 -7.38 1.86
C GLN A 110 3.47 -6.64 0.55
N ALA A 111 2.39 -6.99 -0.14
CA ALA A 111 1.96 -6.27 -1.35
C ALA A 111 1.65 -4.79 -1.07
N ARG A 112 1.10 -4.49 0.11
CA ARG A 112 0.88 -3.12 0.57
C ARG A 112 2.19 -2.39 0.86
N VAL A 113 3.17 -3.04 1.48
CA VAL A 113 4.52 -2.47 1.71
C VAL A 113 5.15 -2.07 0.38
N ASN A 114 5.02 -2.89 -0.66
CA ASN A 114 5.52 -2.56 -2.00
C ASN A 114 4.84 -1.31 -2.58
N ALA A 115 3.52 -1.18 -2.43
CA ALA A 115 2.80 0.04 -2.83
C ALA A 115 3.30 1.28 -2.05
N ASN A 116 3.55 1.14 -0.75
CA ASN A 116 4.06 2.22 0.08
C ASN A 116 5.45 2.70 -0.38
N ALA A 117 6.34 1.78 -0.76
CA ALA A 117 7.67 2.14 -1.27
C ALA A 117 7.59 3.04 -2.51
N ILE A 118 6.60 2.82 -3.39
CA ILE A 118 6.37 3.68 -4.57
C ILE A 118 5.81 5.05 -4.14
N PHE A 119 4.88 5.09 -3.18
CA PHE A 119 4.39 6.37 -2.65
C PHE A 119 5.47 7.19 -1.93
N THR A 120 6.41 6.53 -1.27
CA THR A 120 7.53 7.19 -0.56
C THR A 120 8.57 7.73 -1.54
N SER A 121 8.94 6.95 -2.56
CA SER A 121 9.89 7.40 -3.59
C SER A 121 9.29 8.49 -4.50
N ASN A 122 7.96 8.52 -4.64
CA ASN A 122 7.19 9.53 -5.37
C ASN A 122 7.75 9.85 -6.78
N PRO A 123 8.02 8.83 -7.63
CA PRO A 123 8.75 9.03 -8.87
C PRO A 123 7.92 9.84 -9.88
N GLY A 124 8.55 10.82 -10.53
CA GLY A 124 7.89 11.68 -11.53
C GLY A 124 7.00 12.76 -10.93
N PHE A 125 6.96 12.89 -9.60
CA PHE A 125 6.23 13.94 -8.89
C PHE A 125 7.17 14.73 -7.98
N ASN A 126 6.85 16.01 -7.71
CA ASN A 126 7.50 16.78 -6.65
C ASN A 126 6.83 16.52 -5.28
N GLY A 127 7.34 17.17 -4.23
CA GLY A 127 6.79 17.06 -2.86
C GLY A 127 5.33 17.54 -2.68
N PHE A 128 4.76 18.25 -3.66
CA PHE A 128 3.35 18.68 -3.69
C PHE A 128 2.48 17.85 -4.65
N TYR A 129 3.01 16.73 -5.14
CA TYR A 129 2.38 15.86 -6.15
C TYR A 129 2.15 16.54 -7.51
N THR A 130 2.89 17.59 -7.82
CA THR A 130 2.93 18.16 -9.18
C THR A 130 3.76 17.24 -10.07
N VAL A 131 3.28 16.99 -11.29
CA VAL A 131 3.98 16.17 -12.27
C VAL A 131 5.26 16.87 -12.73
N LEU A 132 6.40 16.22 -12.53
CA LEU A 132 7.72 16.65 -13.04
C LEU A 132 8.10 15.87 -14.30
N ASP A 133 7.76 14.58 -14.33
CA ASP A 133 7.96 13.69 -15.47
C ASP A 133 6.70 12.85 -15.66
N ARG A 134 6.02 13.07 -16.79
CA ARG A 134 4.74 12.43 -17.12
C ARG A 134 4.88 10.92 -17.34
N ASN A 135 5.97 10.47 -17.93
CA ASN A 135 6.18 9.05 -18.20
C ASN A 135 6.47 8.31 -16.89
N LEU A 136 7.34 8.89 -16.06
CA LEU A 136 7.69 8.30 -14.76
C LEU A 136 6.51 8.34 -13.77
N ALA A 137 5.74 9.43 -13.76
CA ALA A 137 4.51 9.54 -12.97
C ALA A 137 3.45 8.51 -13.42
N GLY A 138 3.31 8.34 -14.74
CA GLY A 138 2.41 7.33 -15.31
C GLY A 138 2.78 5.91 -14.92
N GLN A 139 4.05 5.56 -15.05
CA GLN A 139 4.55 4.25 -14.64
C GLN A 139 4.32 4.01 -13.14
N SER A 140 4.57 5.02 -12.30
CA SER A 140 4.33 4.94 -10.85
C SER A 140 2.87 4.65 -10.51
N ILE A 141 1.92 5.26 -11.24
CA ILE A 141 0.48 4.98 -11.08
C ILE A 141 0.15 3.52 -11.43
N ILE A 142 0.72 3.00 -12.51
CA ILE A 142 0.52 1.61 -12.96
C ILE A 142 1.06 0.63 -11.92
N ASP A 143 2.28 0.86 -11.43
CA ASP A 143 2.95 -0.03 -10.48
C ASP A 143 2.23 -0.05 -9.12
N VAL A 144 1.83 1.12 -8.62
CA VAL A 144 0.99 1.23 -7.42
C VAL A 144 -0.35 0.53 -7.64
N HIS A 145 -0.99 0.74 -8.79
CA HIS A 145 -2.27 0.13 -9.07
C HIS A 145 -2.18 -1.40 -9.04
N SER A 146 -1.15 -1.97 -9.67
CA SER A 146 -0.88 -3.40 -9.67
C SER A 146 -0.71 -3.93 -8.23
N SER A 147 0.13 -3.27 -7.43
CA SER A 147 0.38 -3.66 -6.04
C SER A 147 -0.89 -3.63 -5.18
N LEU A 148 -1.69 -2.57 -5.28
CA LEU A 148 -2.96 -2.44 -4.55
C LEU A 148 -4.01 -3.46 -5.02
N LYS A 149 -4.03 -3.79 -6.32
CA LYS A 149 -4.90 -4.83 -6.86
C LYS A 149 -4.53 -6.21 -6.30
N SER A 150 -3.24 -6.49 -6.15
CA SER A 150 -2.76 -7.72 -5.51
C SER A 150 -3.22 -7.84 -4.07
N VAL A 151 -3.11 -6.77 -3.25
CA VAL A 151 -3.66 -6.74 -1.87
C VAL A 151 -5.14 -7.14 -1.88
N HIS A 152 -5.93 -6.48 -2.74
CA HIS A 152 -7.36 -6.73 -2.83
C HIS A 152 -7.68 -8.18 -3.21
N PHE A 153 -7.04 -8.72 -4.25
CA PHE A 153 -7.34 -10.07 -4.73
C PHE A 153 -6.88 -11.16 -3.78
N ILE A 154 -5.71 -11.02 -3.16
CA ILE A 154 -5.23 -11.97 -2.16
C ILE A 154 -6.26 -12.12 -1.04
N LEU A 155 -6.73 -11.00 -0.47
CA LEU A 155 -7.73 -11.03 0.60
C LEU A 155 -9.10 -11.50 0.12
N PHE A 156 -9.53 -11.09 -1.08
CA PHE A 156 -10.81 -11.52 -1.65
C PHE A 156 -10.87 -13.04 -1.82
N PHE A 157 -9.87 -13.65 -2.44
CA PHE A 157 -9.81 -15.09 -2.62
C PHE A 157 -9.66 -15.81 -1.29
N ALA A 158 -8.82 -15.33 -0.39
CA ALA A 158 -8.62 -15.94 0.91
C ALA A 158 -9.92 -15.95 1.75
N VAL A 159 -10.71 -14.87 1.75
CA VAL A 159 -12.02 -14.84 2.42
C VAL A 159 -13.01 -15.81 1.78
N ARG A 160 -13.05 -15.87 0.44
CA ARG A 160 -13.94 -16.80 -0.29
C ARG A 160 -13.60 -18.24 0.05
N ASP A 161 -12.34 -18.61 -0.05
CA ASP A 161 -11.87 -19.98 0.15
C ASP A 161 -12.07 -20.40 1.61
N PHE A 162 -11.75 -19.52 2.57
CA PHE A 162 -12.01 -19.75 3.98
C PHE A 162 -13.50 -19.96 4.29
N LYS A 163 -14.39 -19.16 3.69
CA LYS A 163 -15.85 -19.33 3.83
C LYS A 163 -16.35 -20.66 3.24
N ALA A 164 -15.77 -21.09 2.12
CA ALA A 164 -16.11 -22.38 1.51
C ALA A 164 -15.74 -23.54 2.45
N GLU A 165 -14.53 -23.53 3.01
CA GLU A 165 -14.08 -24.53 3.98
C GLU A 165 -14.96 -24.55 5.23
N TYR A 166 -15.30 -23.37 5.76
CA TYR A 166 -16.23 -23.27 6.89
C TYR A 166 -17.60 -23.88 6.58
N SER A 167 -18.17 -23.59 5.40
CA SER A 167 -19.46 -24.15 4.99
C SER A 167 -19.39 -25.67 4.86
N THR A 168 -18.33 -26.20 4.25
CA THR A 168 -18.11 -27.64 4.10
C THR A 168 -18.01 -28.34 5.47
N TRP A 169 -17.19 -27.80 6.37
CA TRP A 169 -17.04 -28.30 7.73
C TRP A 169 -18.37 -28.27 8.49
N LYS A 170 -19.11 -27.17 8.42
CA LYS A 170 -20.40 -26.99 9.10
C LYS A 170 -21.42 -28.03 8.63
N ASN A 171 -21.53 -28.22 7.32
CA ASN A 171 -22.46 -29.19 6.74
C ASN A 171 -22.13 -30.62 7.18
N ARG A 172 -20.85 -30.99 7.20
CA ARG A 172 -20.36 -32.30 7.66
C ARG A 172 -20.70 -32.59 9.12
N ILE A 173 -20.76 -31.57 9.97
CA ILE A 173 -21.09 -31.72 11.38
C ILE A 173 -22.60 -31.79 11.61
N LEU A 174 -23.39 -31.05 10.84
CA LEU A 174 -24.86 -31.04 10.98
C LEU A 174 -25.53 -32.27 10.35
N SER A 175 -24.85 -32.96 9.44
CA SER A 175 -25.34 -34.21 8.83
C SER A 175 -25.10 -35.44 9.70
N LYS A 176 -24.49 -35.29 10.88
CA LYS A 176 -24.21 -36.37 11.85
C LYS A 176 -25.12 -36.21 13.05
#